data_AF-A0A955JSY1-F1
#
_entry.id   AF-A0A955JSY1-F1
#
_cell.length_a   1.000
_cell.length_b   1.000
_cell.length_c   1.000
_cell.angle_alpha   90.00
_cell.angle_beta   90.00
_cell.angle_gamma   90.00
#
_symmetry.space_group_name_H-M   'P 1'
#
loop_
_entity.id
_entity.type
_entity.pdbx_description
1 polymer ?
#
loop_
_entity_poly.entity_id
_entity_poly.type
_entity_poly.pdbx_seq_one_letter_code
_entity_poly.pdbx_strand_id
1 'polypeptide(L)'
;MAQHGPYELVRRLNWYDGLVDYVLFDASHGTGARLDVEALTPFVETAYRQTSVGVGVAGGLNATIVEQDLPQLLRSYPTLSFDAEGQLHRNDDSGSNTLNMAATKDYLAAAITAINAAHQR
;
A
#
# COMPACT_ATOMS: atom_id res chain seq x y z
N MET A 1 -18.44 12.77 -8.94
CA MET A 1 -17.01 12.52 -9.20
C MET A 1 -16.91 11.55 -10.36
N ALA A 2 -16.09 11.81 -11.38
CA ALA A 2 -15.90 10.86 -12.46
C ALA A 2 -15.13 9.64 -11.89
N GLN A 3 -15.76 8.46 -11.91
CA GLN A 3 -15.07 7.22 -11.55
C GLN A 3 -14.07 6.89 -12.66
N HIS A 4 -12.78 7.01 -12.36
CA HIS A 4 -11.74 6.56 -13.26
C HIS A 4 -11.54 5.05 -13.05
N GLY A 5 -11.77 4.25 -14.10
CA GLY A 5 -11.43 2.84 -14.09
C GLY A 5 -9.90 2.62 -14.19
N PRO A 6 -9.41 1.41 -13.87
CA PRO A 6 -7.97 1.10 -13.87
C PRO A 6 -7.23 1.49 -15.16
N TYR A 7 -7.81 1.19 -16.33
CA TYR A 7 -7.19 1.51 -17.62
C TYR A 7 -7.06 3.01 -17.89
N GLU A 8 -8.07 3.81 -17.53
CA GLU A 8 -7.99 5.25 -17.74
C GLU A 8 -6.98 5.91 -16.79
N LEU A 9 -6.87 5.38 -15.57
CA LEU A 9 -5.86 5.83 -14.61
C LEU A 9 -4.46 5.53 -15.14
N VAL A 10 -4.19 4.30 -15.58
CA VAL A 10 -2.86 3.93 -16.06
C VAL A 10 -2.49 4.63 -17.36
N ARG A 11 -3.47 4.87 -18.25
CA ARG A 11 -3.27 5.71 -19.44
C ARG A 11 -2.72 7.09 -19.09
N ARG A 12 -3.21 7.70 -18.01
CA ARG A 12 -2.74 8.99 -17.51
C ARG A 12 -1.41 8.87 -16.78
N LEU A 13 -1.22 7.79 -16.02
CA LEU A 13 0.04 7.53 -15.33
C LEU A 13 1.22 7.47 -16.33
N ASN A 14 1.00 6.89 -17.52
CA ASN A 14 2.00 6.83 -18.57
C ASN A 14 2.43 8.20 -19.12
N TRP A 15 1.69 9.29 -18.87
CA TRP A 15 2.16 10.65 -19.18
C TRP A 15 3.28 11.11 -18.24
N TYR A 16 3.43 10.45 -17.09
CA TYR A 16 4.47 10.70 -16.10
C TYR A 16 5.59 9.67 -16.17
N ASP A 17 5.58 8.76 -17.15
CA ASP A 17 6.64 7.78 -17.32
C ASP A 17 7.99 8.48 -17.58
N GLY A 18 9.03 8.05 -16.87
CA GLY A 18 10.33 8.71 -16.83
C GLY A 18 10.39 10.03 -16.04
N LEU A 19 9.27 10.52 -15.50
CA LEU A 19 9.22 11.69 -14.60
C LEU A 19 9.02 11.30 -13.14
N VAL A 20 8.37 10.16 -12.89
CA VAL A 20 8.16 9.61 -11.54
C VAL A 20 8.68 8.18 -11.47
N ASP A 21 9.33 7.84 -10.36
CA ASP A 21 9.82 6.48 -10.13
C ASP A 21 8.71 5.56 -9.59
N TYR A 22 7.77 6.11 -8.80
CA TYR A 22 6.71 5.37 -8.14
C TYR A 22 5.36 6.10 -8.13
N VAL A 23 4.29 5.32 -8.11
CA VAL A 23 2.91 5.77 -7.84
C VAL A 23 2.38 5.07 -6.59
N LEU A 24 1.67 5.81 -5.74
CA LEU A 24 1.04 5.29 -4.52
C LEU A 24 -0.48 5.24 -4.69
N PHE A 25 -1.07 4.05 -4.61
CA PHE A 25 -2.52 3.85 -4.60
C PHE A 25 -3.04 3.80 -3.17
N ASP A 26 -3.77 4.84 -2.75
CA ASP A 26 -4.37 4.93 -1.41
C ASP A 26 -5.86 4.58 -1.43
N ALA A 27 -6.25 3.50 -0.75
CA ALA A 27 -7.65 3.07 -0.63
C ALA A 27 -8.39 3.67 0.57
N SER A 28 -7.68 4.33 1.50
CA SER A 28 -8.28 4.77 2.76
C SER A 28 -9.19 5.99 2.65
N HIS A 29 -9.20 6.68 1.49
CA HIS A 29 -9.88 7.96 1.32
C HIS A 29 -9.55 8.97 2.45
N GLY A 30 -8.38 8.85 3.10
CA GLY A 30 -7.97 9.69 4.24
C GLY A 30 -8.64 9.37 5.59
N THR A 31 -9.42 8.29 5.70
CA THR A 31 -10.15 7.92 6.93
C THR A 31 -9.37 6.97 7.86
N GLY A 32 -8.29 6.38 7.37
CA GLY A 32 -7.57 5.30 8.05
C GLY A 32 -8.41 4.03 8.20
N ALA A 33 -9.41 3.83 7.33
CA ALA A 33 -10.13 2.57 7.19
C ALA A 33 -9.20 1.47 6.65
N ARG A 34 -9.55 0.20 6.95
CA ARG A 34 -8.79 -0.98 6.53
C ARG A 34 -8.62 -0.98 5.01
N LEU A 35 -7.43 -1.39 4.56
CA LEU A 35 -7.09 -1.55 3.15
C LEU A 35 -8.10 -2.47 2.45
N ASP A 36 -8.77 -1.97 1.42
CA ASP A 36 -9.62 -2.79 0.54
C ASP A 36 -8.77 -3.37 -0.60
N VAL A 37 -8.21 -4.55 -0.36
CA VAL A 37 -7.36 -5.26 -1.33
C VAL A 37 -8.14 -5.60 -2.60
N GLU A 38 -9.41 -5.96 -2.49
CA GLU A 38 -10.23 -6.35 -3.64
C GLU A 38 -10.47 -5.15 -4.57
N ALA A 39 -10.78 -3.99 -4.00
CA ALA A 39 -10.96 -2.75 -4.76
C ALA A 39 -9.65 -2.24 -5.38
N LEU A 40 -8.51 -2.42 -4.71
CA LEU A 40 -7.20 -1.99 -5.21
C LEU A 40 -6.61 -2.89 -6.29
N THR A 41 -6.85 -4.20 -6.19
CA THR A 41 -6.19 -5.21 -7.03
C THR A 41 -6.29 -4.89 -8.53
N PRO A 42 -7.44 -4.49 -9.10
CA PRO A 42 -7.52 -4.15 -10.52
C PRO A 42 -6.61 -2.98 -10.93
N PHE A 43 -6.41 -2.00 -10.06
CA PHE A 43 -5.54 -0.85 -10.32
C PHE A 43 -4.07 -1.24 -10.27
N VAL A 44 -3.68 -1.96 -9.22
CA VAL A 44 -2.32 -2.50 -9.06
C VAL A 44 -1.97 -3.40 -10.24
N GLU A 45 -2.84 -4.35 -10.58
CA GLU A 45 -2.63 -5.27 -11.71
C GLU A 45 -2.45 -4.52 -13.03
N THR A 46 -3.32 -3.55 -13.32
CA THR A 46 -3.24 -2.79 -14.56
C THR A 46 -1.95 -1.97 -14.61
N ALA A 47 -1.55 -1.35 -13.50
CA ALA A 47 -0.30 -0.58 -13.43
C ALA A 47 0.90 -1.49 -13.69
N TYR A 48 1.02 -2.61 -12.99
CA TYR A 48 2.11 -3.58 -13.19
C TYR A 48 2.22 -4.10 -14.63
N ARG A 49 1.09 -4.22 -15.34
CA ARG A 49 1.06 -4.74 -16.71
C ARG A 49 1.34 -3.68 -17.78
N GLN A 50 1.07 -2.41 -17.50
CA GLN A 50 0.97 -1.37 -18.54
C GLN A 50 1.84 -0.13 -18.30
N THR A 51 2.60 -0.09 -17.21
CA THR A 51 3.56 0.98 -16.92
C THR A 51 4.88 0.43 -16.37
N SER A 52 5.95 1.20 -16.56
CA SER A 52 7.27 1.00 -15.94
C SER A 52 7.37 1.64 -14.55
N VAL A 53 6.42 2.50 -14.18
CA VAL A 53 6.42 3.19 -12.89
C VAL A 53 6.24 2.16 -11.77
N GLY A 54 7.08 2.24 -10.75
CA GLY A 54 6.98 1.40 -9.56
C GLY A 54 5.64 1.61 -8.84
N VAL A 55 5.11 0.55 -8.22
CA VAL A 55 3.79 0.60 -7.61
C VAL A 55 3.91 0.49 -6.09
N GLY A 56 3.17 1.36 -5.40
CA GLY A 56 2.96 1.31 -3.97
C GLY A 56 1.47 1.25 -3.62
N VAL A 57 1.14 0.67 -2.45
CA VAL A 57 -0.21 0.74 -1.86
C VAL A 57 -0.18 1.42 -0.50
N ALA A 58 -1.20 2.19 -0.19
CA ALA A 58 -1.38 2.84 1.10
C ALA A 58 -2.83 2.73 1.57
N GLY A 59 -3.02 3.10 2.83
CA GLY A 59 -4.33 3.31 3.41
C GLY A 59 -4.61 2.41 4.60
N GLY A 60 -4.57 3.01 5.79
CA GLY A 60 -4.96 2.36 7.04
C GLY A 60 -4.14 1.12 7.39
N LEU A 61 -2.91 0.98 6.88
CA LEU A 61 -2.04 -0.16 7.17
C LEU A 61 -1.55 -0.14 8.63
N ASN A 62 -1.61 -1.30 9.28
CA ASN A 62 -0.99 -1.60 10.57
C ASN A 62 -0.44 -3.03 10.54
N ALA A 63 0.19 -3.50 11.63
CA ALA A 63 0.77 -4.84 11.69
C ALA A 63 -0.23 -5.95 11.30
N THR A 64 -1.45 -5.91 11.84
CA THR A 64 -2.49 -6.91 11.56
C THR A 64 -2.90 -6.94 10.08
N ILE A 65 -3.05 -5.77 9.45
CA ILE A 65 -3.44 -5.69 8.04
C ILE A 65 -2.29 -6.14 7.14
N VAL A 66 -1.05 -5.80 7.47
CA VAL A 66 0.13 -6.28 6.76
C VAL A 66 0.22 -7.81 6.82
N GLU A 67 -0.09 -8.42 7.96
CA GLU A 67 -0.06 -9.88 8.12
C GLU A 67 -1.19 -10.59 7.38
N GLN A 68 -2.38 -10.00 7.34
CA GLN A 68 -3.58 -10.67 6.84
C GLN A 68 -3.84 -10.41 5.36
N ASP A 69 -3.63 -9.16 4.91
CA ASP A 69 -4.18 -8.69 3.64
C ASP A 69 -3.09 -8.51 2.56
N LEU A 70 -1.87 -8.11 2.94
CA LEU A 70 -0.77 -7.92 1.98
C LEU A 70 -0.11 -9.20 1.43
N PRO A 71 -0.08 -10.38 2.09
CA PRO A 71 0.70 -11.51 1.58
C PRO A 71 0.25 -11.98 0.19
N GLN A 72 -1.04 -11.87 -0.14
CA GLN A 72 -1.53 -12.22 -1.48
C GLN A 72 -1.03 -11.25 -2.54
N LEU A 73 -1.08 -9.94 -2.26
CA LEU A 73 -0.57 -8.90 -3.16
C LEU A 73 0.94 -9.05 -3.37
N LEU A 74 1.72 -9.22 -2.30
CA LEU A 74 3.19 -9.36 -2.38
C LEU A 74 3.61 -10.62 -3.15
N ARG A 75 2.87 -11.73 -3.04
CA ARG A 75 3.14 -12.95 -3.82
C ARG A 75 2.90 -12.77 -5.33
N SER A 76 1.93 -11.94 -5.69
CA SER A 76 1.62 -11.62 -7.09
C SER A 76 2.54 -10.53 -7.65
N TYR A 77 2.95 -9.61 -6.78
CA TYR A 77 3.72 -8.40 -7.11
C TYR A 77 4.89 -8.24 -6.12
N PRO A 78 5.99 -9.00 -6.27
CA PRO A 78 7.07 -9.03 -5.27
C PRO A 78 7.83 -7.71 -5.10
N THR A 79 7.72 -6.79 -6.05
CA THR A 79 8.34 -5.46 -5.98
C THR A 79 7.41 -4.38 -5.43
N LEU A 80 6.22 -4.76 -4.95
CA LEU A 80 5.20 -3.85 -4.46
C LEU A 80 5.69 -3.16 -3.19
N SER A 81 5.67 -1.83 -3.20
CA SER A 81 5.91 -1.00 -2.01
C SER A 81 4.61 -0.80 -1.23
N PHE A 82 4.70 -0.49 0.05
CA PHE A 82 3.53 -0.17 0.86
C PHE A 82 3.83 0.82 1.98
N ASP A 83 2.88 1.72 2.24
CA ASP A 83 3.04 2.88 3.13
C ASP A 83 1.96 2.94 4.22
N ALA A 84 2.39 3.33 5.42
CA ALA A 84 1.55 3.40 6.62
C ALA A 84 1.84 4.67 7.42
N GLU A 85 0.78 5.39 7.79
CA GLU A 85 0.88 6.61 8.61
C GLU A 85 -0.13 6.55 9.76
N GLY A 86 -1.41 6.88 9.55
CA GLY A 86 -2.33 7.18 10.65
C GLY A 86 -2.53 6.07 11.70
N GLN A 87 -2.43 4.79 11.34
CA GLN A 87 -2.54 3.70 12.33
C GLN A 87 -1.29 3.53 13.21
N LEU A 88 -0.15 4.11 12.81
CA LEU A 88 1.07 4.13 13.60
C LEU A 88 1.04 5.22 14.70
N HIS A 89 0.02 6.08 14.71
CA HIS A 89 -0.18 7.14 15.71
C HIS A 89 -1.29 6.82 16.73
N ARG A 90 -2.28 5.98 16.36
CA ARG A 90 -3.57 5.84 17.08
C ARG A 90 -3.53 5.25 18.50
N ASN A 91 -2.41 4.69 18.94
CA ASN A 91 -2.33 3.95 20.21
C ASN A 91 -1.53 4.70 21.30
N ASP A 92 -1.17 5.96 21.08
CA ASP A 92 -0.56 6.79 22.11
C ASP A 92 -1.64 7.67 22.77
N ASP A 93 -2.02 7.32 24.01
CA ASP A 93 -3.00 8.06 24.82
C ASP A 93 -2.56 9.51 25.15
N SER A 94 -1.35 9.91 24.74
CA SER A 94 -0.81 11.24 25.00
C SER A 94 -1.49 12.38 24.23
N GLY A 95 -2.32 12.06 23.22
CA GLY A 95 -2.92 13.05 22.31
C GLY A 95 -1.88 13.76 21.42
N SER A 96 -0.62 13.32 21.47
CA SER A 96 0.45 13.74 20.60
C SER A 96 0.34 13.05 19.25
N ASN A 97 0.53 13.78 18.16
CA ASN A 97 0.63 13.19 16.81
C ASN A 97 2.02 12.53 16.59
N THR A 98 2.61 11.97 17.63
CA THR A 98 3.89 11.26 17.58
C THR A 98 3.68 9.82 17.13
N LEU A 99 4.70 9.24 16.50
CA LEU A 99 4.70 7.82 16.18
C LEU A 99 4.64 7.01 17.48
N ASN A 100 3.68 6.09 17.55
CA ASN A 100 3.69 5.06 18.57
C ASN A 100 4.78 4.04 18.20
N MET A 101 5.87 4.05 18.96
CA MET A 101 7.04 3.22 18.67
C MET A 101 6.75 1.72 18.78
N ALA A 102 5.81 1.30 19.64
CA ALA A 102 5.39 -0.09 19.73
C ALA A 102 4.63 -0.52 18.47
N ALA A 103 3.63 0.26 18.05
CA ALA A 103 2.89 -0.01 16.81
C ALA A 103 3.80 0.00 15.57
N THR A 104 4.77 0.92 15.53
CA THR A 104 5.77 1.00 14.45
C THR A 104 6.66 -0.25 14.42
N LYS A 105 7.12 -0.72 15.59
CA LYS A 105 7.92 -1.94 15.70
C LYS A 105 7.14 -3.17 15.21
N ASP A 106 5.88 -3.29 15.63
CA ASP A 106 5.01 -4.40 15.23
C ASP A 106 4.74 -4.37 13.72
N TYR A 107 4.50 -3.17 13.16
CA TYR A 107 4.36 -2.98 11.72
C TYR A 107 5.59 -3.42 10.94
N LEU A 108 6.80 -3.02 11.37
CA LEU A 108 8.05 -3.43 10.71
C LEU A 108 8.29 -4.94 10.80
N ALA A 109 7.98 -5.57 11.94
CA ALA A 109 8.10 -7.01 12.11
C ALA A 109 7.15 -7.79 11.16
N ALA A 110 5.89 -7.34 11.08
CA ALA A 110 4.90 -7.86 10.14
C ALA A 110 5.36 -7.68 8.68
N ALA A 111 5.87 -6.50 8.33
CA ALA A 111 6.35 -6.17 7.00
C ALA A 111 7.51 -7.08 6.56
N ILE A 112 8.52 -7.26 7.42
CA ILE A 112 9.66 -8.15 7.15
C ILE A 112 9.18 -9.58 6.93
N THR A 113 8.24 -10.04 7.75
CA THR A 113 7.68 -11.40 7.64
C THR A 113 6.95 -11.58 6.31
N ALA A 114 6.08 -10.63 5.95
CA ALA A 114 5.31 -10.66 4.72
C ALA A 114 6.20 -10.60 3.46
N ILE A 115 7.22 -9.73 3.46
CA ILE A 115 8.21 -9.62 2.37
C ILE A 115 8.98 -10.92 2.24
N ASN A 116 9.56 -11.45 3.32
CA ASN A 116 10.34 -12.70 3.28
C ASN A 116 9.49 -13.87 2.74
N ALA A 117 8.24 -13.99 3.19
CA ALA A 117 7.33 -15.03 2.71
C ALA A 117 7.02 -14.93 1.21
N ALA A 118 7.04 -13.71 0.64
CA ALA A 118 6.83 -13.51 -0.80
C ALA A 118 8.06 -13.88 -1.66
N HIS A 119 9.27 -13.80 -1.10
CA HIS A 119 10.53 -14.01 -1.83
C HIS A 119 11.15 -15.42 -1.73
N GLN A 120 10.66 -16.30 -0.86
CA GLN A 120 11.20 -17.66 -0.66
C GLN A 120 10.77 -18.70 -1.74
N ARG A 121 10.83 -18.34 -3.04
CA ARG A 121 10.58 -19.29 -4.15
C ARG A 121 11.87 -19.87 -4.73
#